data_AF-A0A4U2CJB2-F1
#
_entry.id   AF-A0A4U2CJB2-F1
#
_cell.length_a   1.000
_cell.length_b   1.000
_cell.length_c   1.000
_cell.angle_alpha   90.00
_cell.angle_beta   90.00
_cell.angle_gamma   90.00
#
_symmetry.space_group_name_H-M   'P 1'
#
loop_
_entity.id
_entity.type
_entity.pdbx_description
1 polymer ?
#
loop_
_entity_poly.entity_id
_entity_poly.type
_entity_poly.pdbx_seq_one_letter_code
_entity_poly.pdbx_strand_id
1 'polypeptide(L)'
;NVEDGQEVSIIITDVDGKSENYTATVTGGEWTLTGQDYSAFAEGTLTVEATVTDIAGNTATSSDTIVKDTLVDISVDFDGFGDEYYNSAEVSNGALVGTVTNVEDGQEVSITITDVDGKSENYTAIVSG
;
A
#
# COMPACT_ATOMS: atom_id res chain seq x y z
N ASN A 1 -18.39 7.20 -31.13
CA ASN A 1 -17.22 7.96 -30.63
C ASN A 1 -17.77 9.05 -29.75
N VAL A 2 -17.20 9.21 -28.57
CA VAL A 2 -17.51 10.37 -27.73
C VAL A 2 -16.79 11.58 -28.30
N GLU A 3 -17.47 12.71 -28.41
CA GLU A 3 -16.90 13.94 -28.92
C GLU A 3 -15.95 14.62 -27.93
N ASP A 4 -15.01 15.41 -28.45
CA ASP A 4 -14.15 16.26 -27.63
C ASP A 4 -14.99 17.27 -26.83
N GLY A 5 -14.54 17.56 -25.61
CA GLY A 5 -15.24 18.43 -24.68
C GLY A 5 -16.33 17.75 -23.86
N GLN A 6 -16.67 16.49 -24.12
CA GLN A 6 -17.57 15.74 -23.23
C GLN A 6 -16.89 15.45 -21.88
N GLU A 7 -17.68 15.52 -20.81
CA GLU A 7 -17.22 15.24 -19.45
C GLU A 7 -17.34 13.74 -19.13
N VAL A 8 -16.26 13.18 -18.59
CA VAL A 8 -16.22 11.83 -18.02
C VAL A 8 -16.40 11.98 -16.51
N SER A 9 -17.49 11.41 -15.98
CA SER A 9 -17.72 11.28 -14.55
C SER A 9 -16.98 10.05 -14.05
N ILE A 10 -16.17 10.19 -13.00
CA ILE A 10 -15.34 9.12 -12.44
C ILE A 10 -15.66 9.00 -10.95
N ILE A 11 -15.97 7.79 -10.50
CA ILE A 11 -16.21 7.48 -9.10
C ILE A 11 -15.14 6.50 -8.66
N ILE A 12 -14.42 6.83 -7.58
CA ILE A 12 -13.45 5.93 -6.95
C ILE A 12 -14.00 5.52 -5.59
N THR A 13 -14.07 4.22 -5.32
CA THR A 13 -14.58 3.65 -4.06
C THR A 13 -13.55 2.73 -3.43
N ASP A 14 -13.28 2.89 -2.13
CA ASP A 14 -12.39 2.00 -1.37
C ASP A 14 -13.10 0.79 -0.75
N VAL A 15 -12.32 -0.07 -0.10
CA VAL A 15 -12.79 -1.31 0.56
C VAL A 15 -13.77 -1.06 1.70
N ASP A 16 -13.75 0.13 2.31
CA ASP A 16 -14.64 0.53 3.39
C ASP A 16 -15.94 1.17 2.86
N GLY A 17 -16.07 1.29 1.54
CA GLY A 17 -17.23 1.86 0.87
C GLY A 17 -17.23 3.39 0.82
N LYS A 18 -16.12 4.05 1.15
CA LYS A 18 -15.98 5.49 0.92
C LYS A 18 -15.81 5.74 -0.58
N SER A 19 -16.58 6.68 -1.12
CA SER A 19 -16.49 7.06 -2.53
C SER A 19 -16.20 8.55 -2.70
N GLU A 20 -15.34 8.89 -3.66
CA GLU A 20 -15.14 10.28 -4.13
C GLU A 20 -15.42 10.37 -5.63
N ASN A 21 -15.87 11.55 -6.06
CA ASN A 21 -16.21 11.84 -7.46
C ASN A 21 -15.16 12.77 -8.07
N TYR A 22 -14.77 12.47 -9.30
CA TYR A 22 -13.85 13.25 -10.11
C TYR A 22 -14.45 13.45 -11.50
N THR A 23 -13.92 14.44 -12.22
CA THR A 23 -14.28 14.66 -13.62
C THR A 23 -13.03 14.81 -14.48
N ALA A 24 -13.13 14.36 -15.73
CA ALA A 24 -12.14 14.57 -16.77
C ALA A 24 -12.86 15.00 -18.06
N THR A 25 -12.11 15.50 -19.05
CA THR A 25 -12.67 15.93 -20.33
C THR A 25 -12.05 15.12 -21.46
N VAL A 26 -12.89 14.68 -22.40
CA VAL A 26 -12.43 14.00 -23.61
C VAL A 26 -11.73 15.01 -24.53
N THR A 27 -10.52 14.69 -24.97
CA THR A 27 -9.72 15.47 -25.93
C THR A 27 -9.01 14.52 -26.87
N GLY A 28 -9.21 14.68 -28.19
CA GLY A 28 -8.65 13.76 -29.18
C GLY A 28 -9.15 12.32 -29.04
N GLY A 29 -10.32 12.10 -28.43
CA GLY A 29 -10.86 10.77 -28.13
C GLY A 29 -10.27 10.07 -26.90
N GLU A 30 -9.41 10.74 -26.13
CA GLU A 30 -8.83 10.24 -24.87
C GLU A 30 -9.24 11.14 -23.70
N TRP A 31 -9.12 10.64 -22.47
CA TRP A 31 -9.30 11.44 -21.25
C TRP A 31 -8.28 10.99 -20.21
N THR A 32 -7.88 11.91 -19.34
CA THR A 32 -6.90 11.63 -18.27
C THR A 32 -7.30 12.33 -16.98
N LEU A 33 -7.17 11.63 -15.85
CA LEU A 33 -7.28 12.20 -14.51
C LEU A 33 -5.91 12.10 -13.84
N THR A 34 -5.29 13.23 -13.49
CA THR A 34 -3.94 13.27 -12.90
C THR A 34 -3.86 14.21 -11.71
N GLY A 35 -2.91 13.97 -10.80
CA GLY A 35 -2.60 14.89 -9.70
C GLY A 35 -3.63 14.90 -8.57
N GLN A 36 -4.47 13.88 -8.47
CA GLN A 36 -5.40 13.73 -7.35
C GLN A 36 -4.68 13.19 -6.11
N ASP A 37 -5.16 13.60 -4.94
CA ASP A 37 -4.73 13.04 -3.66
C ASP A 37 -5.70 11.92 -3.25
N TYR A 38 -5.17 10.70 -3.17
CA TYR A 38 -5.91 9.50 -2.77
C TYR A 38 -5.60 9.06 -1.33
N SER A 39 -4.88 9.87 -0.55
CA SER A 39 -4.46 9.54 0.81
C SER A 39 -5.61 9.29 1.77
N ALA A 40 -6.78 9.86 1.48
CA ALA A 40 -7.97 9.74 2.32
C ALA A 40 -8.77 8.45 2.10
N PHE A 41 -8.42 7.62 1.11
CA PHE A 41 -8.99 6.30 0.92
C PHE A 41 -8.25 5.26 1.76
N ALA A 42 -8.96 4.20 2.17
CA ALA A 42 -8.37 3.07 2.88
C ALA A 42 -7.34 2.32 2.02
N GLU A 43 -6.38 1.64 2.68
CA GLU A 43 -5.51 0.67 2.00
C GLU A 43 -6.33 -0.48 1.39
N GLY A 44 -5.77 -1.14 0.39
CA GLY A 44 -6.41 -2.24 -0.32
C GLY A 44 -7.04 -1.82 -1.65
N THR A 45 -8.01 -2.60 -2.11
CA THR A 45 -8.60 -2.42 -3.45
C THR A 45 -9.42 -1.14 -3.54
N LEU A 46 -9.06 -0.28 -4.48
CA LEU A 46 -9.87 0.82 -5.00
C LEU A 46 -10.56 0.37 -6.30
N THR A 47 -11.87 0.62 -6.39
CA THR A 47 -12.65 0.40 -7.62
C THR A 47 -12.92 1.74 -8.28
N VAL A 48 -12.59 1.84 -9.56
CA VAL A 48 -12.83 3.03 -10.40
C VAL A 48 -13.96 2.72 -11.36
N GLU A 49 -14.98 3.58 -11.41
CA GLU A 49 -16.04 3.55 -12.41
C GLU A 49 -16.02 4.86 -13.21
N ALA A 50 -15.95 4.78 -14.53
CA ALA A 50 -15.97 5.94 -15.42
C ALA A 50 -17.21 5.87 -16.32
N THR A 51 -17.94 6.98 -16.42
CA THR A 51 -19.13 7.12 -17.24
C THR A 51 -19.05 8.38 -18.08
N VAL A 52 -19.44 8.30 -19.35
CA VAL A 52 -19.49 9.42 -20.28
C VAL A 52 -20.74 9.35 -21.14
N THR A 53 -21.30 10.50 -21.47
CA THR A 53 -22.45 10.64 -22.38
C THR A 53 -22.04 11.47 -23.59
N ASP A 54 -22.35 11.01 -24.79
CA ASP A 54 -22.09 11.74 -26.04
C ASP A 54 -23.15 12.82 -26.30
N ILE A 55 -22.91 13.69 -27.30
CA ILE A 55 -23.85 14.79 -27.62
C ILE A 55 -25.23 14.26 -28.07
N ALA A 56 -25.29 13.06 -28.64
CA ALA A 56 -26.52 12.41 -29.06
C ALA A 56 -27.30 11.78 -27.89
N GLY A 57 -26.73 11.78 -26.68
CA GLY A 57 -27.32 11.24 -25.46
C GLY A 57 -27.06 9.76 -25.22
N ASN A 58 -26.11 9.13 -25.95
CA ASN A 58 -25.70 7.75 -25.67
C ASN A 58 -24.69 7.73 -24.53
N THR A 59 -24.89 6.84 -23.56
CA THR A 59 -24.00 6.68 -22.41
C THR A 59 -23.15 5.42 -22.54
N ALA A 60 -21.89 5.51 -22.10
CA ALA A 60 -20.99 4.39 -21.92
C ALA A 60 -20.39 4.41 -20.51
N THR A 61 -20.19 3.23 -19.93
CA THR A 61 -19.61 3.03 -18.60
C THR A 61 -18.54 1.94 -18.67
N SER A 62 -17.49 2.10 -17.87
CA SER A 62 -16.43 1.10 -17.71
C SER A 62 -15.89 1.14 -16.28
N SER A 63 -15.30 0.04 -15.82
CA SER A 63 -14.70 -0.04 -14.50
C SER A 63 -13.34 -0.75 -14.52
N ASP A 64 -12.51 -0.42 -13.54
CA ASP A 64 -11.22 -1.05 -13.30
C ASP A 64 -10.91 -1.07 -11.79
N THR A 65 -9.90 -1.82 -11.37
CA THR A 65 -9.45 -1.86 -9.98
C THR A 65 -7.95 -1.66 -9.85
N ILE A 66 -7.55 -1.05 -8.73
CA ILE A 66 -6.15 -0.88 -8.35
C ILE A 66 -6.01 -1.12 -6.85
N VAL A 67 -4.84 -1.55 -6.39
CA VAL A 67 -4.56 -1.71 -4.95
C VAL A 67 -3.78 -0.50 -4.46
N LYS A 68 -4.31 0.19 -3.43
CA LYS A 68 -3.58 1.18 -2.64
C LYS A 68 -2.77 0.43 -1.58
N ASP A 69 -1.46 0.48 -1.72
CA ASP A 69 -0.52 -0.08 -0.76
C ASP A 69 0.60 0.93 -0.50
N THR A 70 0.45 1.68 0.57
CA THR A 70 1.27 2.85 0.92
C THR A 70 1.79 2.82 2.35
N LEU A 71 1.32 1.86 3.16
CA LEU A 71 1.74 1.70 4.55
C LEU A 71 2.78 0.59 4.65
N VAL A 72 3.76 0.78 5.53
CA VAL A 72 4.74 -0.23 5.92
C VAL A 72 5.01 -0.05 7.41
N ASP A 73 5.05 -1.14 8.17
CA ASP A 73 5.39 -1.09 9.60
C ASP A 73 6.28 -2.27 10.00
N ILE A 74 7.30 -1.99 10.81
CA ILE A 74 8.26 -2.97 11.31
C ILE A 74 8.55 -2.72 12.79
N SER A 75 8.51 -3.78 13.58
CA SER A 75 8.92 -3.81 14.97
C SER A 75 10.10 -4.76 15.15
N VAL A 76 10.93 -4.45 16.14
CA VAL A 76 12.00 -5.32 16.61
C VAL A 76 11.93 -5.38 18.12
N ASP A 77 12.02 -6.58 18.65
CA ASP A 77 12.05 -6.86 20.07
C ASP A 77 13.13 -7.91 20.38
N PHE A 78 13.70 -7.79 21.56
CA PHE A 78 14.71 -8.72 22.03
C PHE A 78 14.07 -9.52 23.16
N ASP A 79 13.70 -10.77 22.89
CA ASP A 79 13.10 -11.60 23.93
C ASP A 79 14.19 -12.07 24.90
N GLY A 80 14.30 -11.36 26.03
CA GLY A 80 15.14 -11.74 27.17
C GLY A 80 14.52 -12.81 28.06
N PHE A 81 13.51 -13.55 27.59
CA PHE A 81 12.81 -14.59 28.35
C PHE A 81 12.31 -14.12 29.73
N GLY A 82 11.95 -12.84 29.83
CA GLY A 82 11.36 -12.23 31.02
C GLY A 82 12.29 -11.36 31.88
N ASP A 83 13.55 -11.12 31.50
CA ASP A 83 14.45 -10.21 32.24
C ASP A 83 14.94 -8.99 31.45
N GLU A 84 14.58 -8.85 30.16
CA GLU A 84 15.01 -7.76 29.26
C GLU A 84 16.54 -7.68 29.01
N TYR A 85 17.32 -8.69 29.42
CA TYR A 85 18.76 -8.77 29.17
C TYR A 85 19.11 -9.96 28.27
N TYR A 86 20.04 -9.74 27.34
CA TYR A 86 20.71 -10.84 26.65
C TYR A 86 21.98 -11.20 27.40
N ASN A 87 21.98 -12.34 28.08
CA ASN A 87 23.08 -12.83 28.90
C ASN A 87 23.48 -14.26 28.50
N SER A 88 24.46 -14.84 29.19
CA SER A 88 25.02 -16.16 28.86
C SER A 88 24.00 -17.31 28.87
N ALA A 89 22.88 -17.16 29.58
CA ALA A 89 21.79 -18.14 29.60
C ALA A 89 20.99 -18.10 28.29
N GLU A 90 20.83 -16.92 27.68
CA GLU A 90 20.13 -16.74 26.41
C GLU A 90 21.06 -16.90 25.21
N VAL A 91 22.40 -16.92 25.35
CA VAL A 91 23.30 -17.08 24.18
C VAL A 91 23.01 -18.34 23.35
N SER A 92 22.56 -19.43 23.96
CA SER A 92 22.21 -20.67 23.23
C SER A 92 20.75 -20.76 22.75
N ASN A 93 19.85 -19.88 23.24
CA ASN A 93 18.41 -19.95 23.01
C ASN A 93 17.76 -18.61 22.62
N GLY A 94 18.54 -17.53 22.56
CA GLY A 94 18.10 -16.15 22.39
C GLY A 94 17.43 -15.96 21.04
N ALA A 95 16.24 -15.37 21.07
CA ALA A 95 15.52 -15.00 19.88
C ALA A 95 15.46 -13.48 19.79
N LEU A 96 16.00 -12.91 18.70
CA LEU A 96 15.45 -11.64 18.23
C LEU A 96 14.12 -11.96 17.57
N VAL A 97 13.07 -11.36 18.11
CA VAL A 97 11.73 -11.49 17.57
C VAL A 97 11.28 -10.12 17.11
N GLY A 98 10.33 -10.09 16.20
CA GLY A 98 9.85 -8.84 15.65
C GLY A 98 8.65 -9.14 14.78
N THR A 99 7.85 -8.13 14.54
CA THR A 99 6.70 -8.25 13.65
C THR A 99 6.88 -7.28 12.50
N VAL A 100 6.59 -7.75 11.29
CA VAL A 100 6.38 -6.89 10.13
C VAL A 100 4.89 -6.91 9.80
N THR A 101 4.33 -5.77 9.43
CA THR A 101 2.96 -5.67 8.93
C THR A 101 2.91 -4.76 7.72
N ASN A 102 1.98 -5.02 6.80
CA ASN A 102 1.90 -4.32 5.51
C ASN A 102 3.22 -4.38 4.72
N VAL A 103 3.84 -5.56 4.72
CA VAL A 103 5.00 -5.89 3.90
C VAL A 103 4.66 -7.17 3.15
N GLU A 104 4.88 -7.19 1.84
CA GLU A 104 4.53 -8.34 1.02
C GLU A 104 5.43 -9.55 1.31
N ASP A 105 4.88 -10.75 1.13
CA ASP A 105 5.64 -11.98 1.22
C ASP A 105 6.84 -11.98 0.26
N GLY A 106 7.97 -12.46 0.75
CA GLY A 106 9.22 -12.50 -0.01
C GLY A 106 10.10 -11.25 0.12
N GLN A 107 9.66 -10.20 0.82
CA GLN A 107 10.51 -9.06 1.15
C GLN A 107 11.54 -9.41 2.23
N GLU A 108 12.72 -8.80 2.14
CA GLU A 108 13.83 -9.04 3.08
C GLU A 108 13.80 -8.03 4.23
N VAL A 109 13.86 -8.52 5.46
CA VAL A 109 14.06 -7.75 6.69
C VAL A 109 15.53 -7.83 7.06
N SER A 110 16.22 -6.69 7.05
CA SER A 110 17.61 -6.57 7.51
C SER A 110 17.67 -6.26 9.01
N ILE A 111 18.41 -7.07 9.75
CA ILE A 111 18.61 -6.93 11.21
C ILE A 111 20.09 -6.69 11.45
N THR A 112 20.42 -5.62 12.19
CA THR A 112 21.80 -5.33 12.60
C THR A 112 21.87 -5.25 14.13
N ILE A 113 22.64 -6.15 14.73
CA ILE A 113 22.97 -6.10 16.16
C ILE A 113 24.33 -5.42 16.27
N THR A 114 24.46 -4.42 17.14
CA THR A 114 25.74 -3.74 17.41
C THR A 114 26.04 -3.75 18.90
N ASP A 115 27.23 -4.21 19.28
CA ASP A 115 27.69 -4.17 20.68
C ASP A 115 28.27 -2.81 21.09
N VAL A 116 28.64 -2.69 22.38
CA VAL A 116 29.19 -1.45 22.96
C VAL A 116 30.55 -1.05 22.37
N ASP A 117 31.29 -2.02 21.82
CA ASP A 117 32.59 -1.79 21.17
C ASP A 117 32.42 -1.42 19.68
N GLY A 118 31.17 -1.35 19.20
CA GLY A 118 30.83 -1.01 17.83
C GLY A 118 30.99 -2.16 16.84
N LYS A 119 31.14 -3.40 17.32
CA LYS A 119 31.12 -4.57 16.46
C LYS A 119 29.67 -4.89 16.12
N SER A 120 29.39 -5.05 14.83
CA SER A 120 28.06 -5.40 14.34
C SER A 120 28.02 -6.79 13.71
N GLU A 121 26.89 -7.47 13.88
CA GLU A 121 26.51 -8.67 13.15
C GLU A 121 25.19 -8.41 12.41
N ASN A 122 25.07 -8.91 11.19
CA ASN A 122 23.90 -8.70 10.34
C ASN A 122 23.18 -10.02 10.10
N TYR A 123 21.85 -9.97 10.14
CA TYR A 123 20.96 -11.09 9.85
C TYR A 123 19.91 -10.65 8.85
N THR A 124 19.35 -11.61 8.12
CA THR A 124 18.20 -11.37 7.25
C THR A 124 17.10 -12.35 7.58
N ALA A 125 15.86 -11.87 7.49
CA ALA A 125 14.65 -12.67 7.55
C ALA A 125 13.79 -12.36 6.33
N ILE A 126 12.95 -13.31 5.91
CA ILE A 126 12.01 -13.12 4.81
C ILE A 126 10.61 -13.03 5.40
N VAL A 127 9.84 -12.03 4.96
CA VAL A 127 8.43 -11.93 5.31
C VAL A 127 7.67 -13.10 4.70
N SER A 128 6.97 -13.86 5.54
CA SER A 128 6.14 -14.99 5.13
C SER A 128 4.90 -15.08 6.00
N GLY A 129 3.71 -15.06 5.39
CA GLY A 129 2.42 -15.34 6.03
C GLY A 129 2.15 -16.80 6.36
#